data_AF-A0A0F2PUD6-F1
#
_entry.id   AF-A0A0F2PUD6-F1
#
_cell.length_a   1.000
_cell.length_b   1.000
_cell.length_c   1.000
_cell.angle_alpha   90.00
_cell.angle_beta   90.00
_cell.angle_gamma   90.00
#
_symmetry.space_group_name_H-M   'P 1'
#
loop_
_entity.id
_entity.type
_entity.pdbx_description
1 polymer ?
#
loop_
_entity_poly.entity_id
_entity_poly.type
_entity_poly.pdbx_seq_one_letter_code
_entity_poly.pdbx_strand_id
1 'polypeptide(L)'
;MKAESLSDAYNPGFALPEPFLGWFASRGWRPRAHQLELLAETAQGRSMLLIAPTGAGKTLAGFLPSLTELTTRGKPKPGTPGARSLHTLYVSPLKALAVDIERNLARPVAEMGLPVRIETRTGDTPQSKR
;
A
#
# COMPACT_ATOMS: atom_id res chain seq x y z
N MET A 1 -2.71 -7.65 -35.37
CA MET A 1 -2.36 -7.45 -33.96
C MET A 1 -3.54 -6.72 -33.31
N LYS A 2 -4.46 -7.45 -32.66
CA LYS A 2 -5.65 -6.85 -32.05
C LYS A 2 -5.21 -6.18 -30.75
N ALA A 3 -5.55 -4.91 -30.58
CA ALA A 3 -5.51 -4.27 -29.28
C ALA A 3 -6.56 -4.97 -28.41
N GLU A 4 -6.11 -5.79 -27.47
CA GLU A 4 -6.97 -6.32 -26.43
C GLU A 4 -7.40 -5.15 -25.55
N SER A 5 -8.71 -4.93 -25.50
CA SER A 5 -9.32 -3.89 -24.69
C SER A 5 -9.05 -4.20 -23.22
N LEU A 6 -8.26 -3.35 -22.56
CA LEU A 6 -8.00 -3.39 -21.11
C LEU A 6 -9.28 -3.17 -20.25
N SER A 7 -10.46 -3.10 -20.85
CA SER A 7 -11.75 -2.94 -20.17
C SER A 7 -12.34 -4.23 -19.60
N ASP A 8 -11.88 -5.40 -20.05
CA ASP A 8 -12.55 -6.68 -19.76
C ASP A 8 -11.95 -7.44 -18.58
N ALA A 9 -10.94 -6.88 -17.90
CA ALA A 9 -10.31 -7.45 -16.70
C ALA A 9 -10.89 -6.88 -15.38
N TYR A 10 -12.09 -6.29 -15.40
CA TYR A 10 -12.77 -5.99 -14.14
C TYR A 10 -13.17 -7.31 -13.47
N ASN A 11 -12.37 -7.74 -12.50
CA ASN A 11 -12.74 -8.81 -11.59
C ASN A 11 -13.56 -8.20 -10.42
N PRO A 12 -14.91 -8.30 -10.43
CA PRO A 12 -15.76 -7.71 -9.39
C PRO A 12 -15.57 -8.37 -8.00
N GLY A 13 -14.73 -9.41 -7.89
CA GLY A 13 -14.60 -10.22 -6.69
C GLY A 13 -13.73 -9.66 -5.58
N PHE A 14 -12.96 -8.59 -5.80
CA PHE A 14 -12.05 -8.06 -4.77
C PHE A 14 -12.56 -6.77 -4.15
N ALA A 15 -13.21 -6.92 -2.99
CA ALA A 15 -13.58 -5.79 -2.15
C ALA A 15 -12.38 -5.37 -1.29
N LEU A 16 -12.29 -4.07 -1.01
CA LEU A 16 -11.33 -3.55 -0.05
C LEU A 16 -11.73 -4.07 1.36
N PRO A 17 -10.86 -4.78 2.09
CA PRO A 17 -11.21 -5.33 3.40
C PRO A 17 -11.36 -4.23 4.45
N GLU A 18 -12.04 -4.52 5.57
CA GLU A 18 -11.96 -3.66 6.76
C GLU A 18 -10.54 -3.72 7.37
N PRO A 19 -10.04 -2.65 8.00
CA PRO A 19 -10.70 -1.35 8.27
C PRO A 19 -10.64 -0.34 7.11
N PHE A 20 -10.09 -0.72 5.97
CA PHE A 20 -9.81 0.21 4.87
C PHE A 20 -11.09 0.74 4.23
N LEU A 21 -12.09 -0.13 4.01
CA LEU A 21 -13.37 0.30 3.46
C LEU A 21 -14.08 1.31 4.36
N GLY A 22 -14.14 1.04 5.67
CA GLY A 22 -14.67 1.97 6.67
C GLY A 22 -13.92 3.30 6.71
N TRP A 23 -12.59 3.30 6.56
CA TRP A 23 -11.80 4.52 6.50
C TRP A 23 -12.03 5.32 5.22
N PHE A 24 -12.18 4.68 4.06
CA PHE A 24 -12.61 5.38 2.85
C PHE A 24 -13.99 6.03 3.05
N ALA A 25 -14.95 5.28 3.59
CA ALA A 25 -16.31 5.76 3.82
C ALA A 25 -16.37 6.92 4.82
N SER A 26 -15.60 6.88 5.92
CA SER A 26 -15.55 7.97 6.92
C SER A 26 -15.01 9.29 6.36
N ARG A 27 -14.27 9.21 5.25
CA ARG A 27 -13.73 10.36 4.51
C ARG A 27 -14.67 10.83 3.38
N GLY A 28 -15.82 10.17 3.21
CA GLY A 28 -16.72 10.38 2.06
C GLY A 28 -16.13 9.88 0.74
N TRP A 29 -15.15 8.98 0.79
CA TRP A 29 -14.45 8.46 -0.37
C TRP A 29 -14.97 7.07 -0.75
N ARG A 30 -14.79 6.71 -2.02
CA ARG A 30 -14.98 5.35 -2.52
C ARG A 30 -13.66 4.87 -3.15
N PRO A 31 -13.27 3.60 -2.94
CA PRO A 31 -12.10 3.05 -3.61
C PRO A 31 -12.24 3.19 -5.13
N ARG A 32 -11.18 3.64 -5.78
CA ARG A 32 -11.18 3.81 -7.25
C ARG A 32 -10.95 2.46 -7.91
N ALA A 33 -11.44 2.30 -9.14
CA ALA A 33 -11.30 1.04 -9.90
C ALA A 33 -9.85 0.55 -9.96
N HIS A 34 -8.89 1.42 -10.31
CA HIS A 34 -7.47 1.06 -10.37
C HIS A 34 -6.86 0.66 -9.01
N GLN A 35 -7.44 1.10 -7.89
CA GLN A 35 -6.98 0.69 -6.55
C GLN A 35 -7.41 -0.75 -6.26
N LEU A 36 -8.64 -1.11 -6.64
CA LEU A 36 -9.18 -2.45 -6.48
C LEU A 36 -8.53 -3.43 -7.46
N GLU A 37 -8.29 -3.01 -8.70
CA GLU A 37 -7.57 -3.78 -9.71
C GLU A 37 -6.14 -4.09 -9.25
N LEU A 38 -5.37 -3.08 -8.82
CA LEU A 38 -4.02 -3.29 -8.32
C LEU A 38 -4.00 -4.29 -7.16
N LEU A 39 -4.96 -4.18 -6.25
CA LEU A 39 -5.13 -5.09 -5.12
C LEU A 39 -5.43 -6.53 -5.57
N ALA A 40 -6.35 -6.72 -6.51
CA ALA A 40 -6.70 -8.04 -7.05
C ALA A 40 -5.53 -8.69 -7.79
N GLU A 41 -4.80 -7.93 -8.61
CA GLU A 41 -3.68 -8.41 -9.41
C GLU A 41 -2.47 -8.79 -8.53
N THR A 42 -2.13 -7.94 -7.57
CA THR A 42 -1.01 -8.20 -6.64
C THR A 42 -1.29 -9.32 -5.65
N ALA A 43 -2.56 -9.54 -5.25
CA ALA A 43 -2.95 -10.69 -4.44
C ALA A 43 -2.66 -12.04 -5.14
N GLN A 44 -2.51 -12.03 -6.47
CA GLN A 44 -2.11 -13.19 -7.27
C GLN A 44 -0.60 -13.26 -7.50
N GLY A 45 0.19 -12.44 -6.82
CA GLY A 45 1.64 -12.38 -6.95
C GLY A 45 2.14 -11.69 -8.23
N ARG A 46 1.29 -10.94 -8.94
CA ARG A 46 1.67 -10.25 -10.18
C ARG A 46 2.33 -8.90 -9.92
N SER A 47 3.37 -8.61 -10.69
CA SER A 47 4.01 -7.28 -10.75
C SER A 47 3.17 -6.32 -11.60
N MET A 48 2.99 -5.09 -11.13
CA MET A 48 2.09 -4.11 -11.76
C MET A 48 2.78 -2.76 -11.98
N LEU A 49 2.44 -2.10 -13.10
CA LEU A 49 2.81 -0.72 -13.38
C LEU A 49 1.57 0.16 -13.40
N LEU A 50 1.42 1.03 -12.39
CA LEU A 50 0.28 1.95 -12.29
C LEU A 50 0.58 3.27 -12.98
N ILE A 51 -0.15 3.57 -14.06
CA ILE A 51 -0.14 4.87 -14.74
C ILE A 51 -1.45 5.58 -14.44
N ALA A 52 -1.38 6.74 -13.80
CA ALA A 52 -2.55 7.57 -13.49
C ALA A 52 -2.17 9.05 -13.43
N PRO A 53 -3.12 9.99 -13.53
CA PRO A 53 -2.83 11.43 -13.38
C PRO A 53 -2.51 11.82 -11.93
N THR A 54 -1.94 13.01 -11.73
CA THR A 54 -1.71 13.56 -10.38
C THR A 54 -3.05 13.77 -9.66
N GLY A 55 -3.08 13.61 -8.34
CA GLY A 55 -4.33 13.68 -7.56
C GLY A 55 -5.25 12.46 -7.73
N ALA A 56 -4.85 11.45 -8.52
CA ALA A 56 -5.67 10.26 -8.73
C ALA A 56 -5.61 9.24 -7.57
N GLY A 57 -4.86 9.51 -6.50
CA GLY A 57 -4.69 8.57 -5.39
C GLY A 57 -3.64 7.47 -5.64
N LYS A 58 -2.72 7.66 -6.60
CA LYS A 58 -1.67 6.70 -6.96
C LYS A 58 -0.84 6.21 -5.78
N THR A 59 -0.48 7.10 -4.85
CA THR A 59 0.30 6.74 -3.66
C THR A 59 -0.44 5.69 -2.85
N LEU A 60 -1.66 6.00 -2.41
CA LEU A 60 -2.45 5.05 -1.64
C LEU A 60 -2.71 3.77 -2.43
N ALA A 61 -2.99 3.87 -3.73
CA ALA A 61 -3.15 2.71 -4.61
C ALA A 61 -1.95 1.76 -4.51
N GLY A 62 -0.72 2.27 -4.68
CA GLY A 62 0.51 1.46 -4.61
C GLY A 62 0.77 0.80 -3.26
N PHE A 63 0.27 1.37 -2.16
CA PHE A 63 0.49 0.83 -0.81
C PHE A 63 -0.66 -0.05 -0.30
N LEU A 64 -1.86 0.04 -0.86
CA LEU A 64 -3.01 -0.76 -0.43
C LEU A 64 -2.74 -2.27 -0.42
N PRO A 65 -2.10 -2.89 -1.44
CA PRO A 65 -1.74 -4.31 -1.40
C PRO A 65 -0.92 -4.69 -0.16
N SER A 66 0.17 -3.96 0.09
CA SER A 66 1.04 -4.23 1.23
C SER A 66 0.35 -3.99 2.58
N LEU A 67 -0.44 -2.91 2.70
CA LEU A 67 -1.13 -2.60 3.94
C LEU A 67 -2.22 -3.62 4.26
N THR A 68 -3.02 -4.03 3.26
CA THR A 68 -4.08 -5.03 3.42
C THR A 68 -3.49 -6.38 3.81
N GLU A 69 -2.40 -6.80 3.16
CA GLU A 69 -1.69 -8.03 3.48
C GLU A 69 -1.12 -8.03 4.91
N LEU A 70 -0.39 -6.96 5.30
CA LEU A 70 0.16 -6.81 6.65
C LEU A 70 -0.93 -6.79 7.73
N THR A 71 -2.07 -6.17 7.44
CA THR A 71 -3.21 -6.11 8.36
C THR A 71 -3.86 -7.48 8.52
N THR A 72 -4.00 -8.23 7.43
CA THR A 72 -4.60 -9.58 7.41
C THR A 72 -3.72 -10.60 8.13
N ARG A 73 -2.39 -10.52 7.95
CA ARG A 73 -1.41 -11.36 8.68
C ARG A 73 -1.43 -11.12 10.19
N GLY A 74 -1.87 -9.93 10.63
CA GLY A 74 -1.93 -9.54 12.03
C GLY A 74 -0.54 -9.39 12.69
N LYS A 75 -0.53 -9.17 14.02
CA LYS A 75 0.73 -9.11 14.77
C LYS A 75 1.28 -10.52 14.97
N PRO A 76 2.52 -10.81 14.55
CA PRO A 76 3.14 -12.11 14.84
C PRO A 76 3.26 -12.32 16.35
N LYS A 77 3.05 -13.57 16.79
CA LYS A 77 3.13 -13.94 18.22
C LYS A 77 4.54 -13.64 18.75
N PRO A 78 4.67 -13.17 20.01
CA PRO A 78 5.98 -13.02 20.64
C PRO A 78 6.80 -14.31 20.53
N GLY A 79 8.08 -14.19 20.16
CA GLY A 79 8.97 -15.34 19.99
C GLY A 79 8.92 -16.01 18.60
N THR A 80 8.05 -15.57 17.69
CA THR A 80 8.05 -16.09 16.31
C THR A 80 9.31 -15.62 15.57
N PRO A 81 10.15 -16.52 15.00
CA PRO A 81 11.27 -16.13 14.16
C PRO A 81 10.78 -15.27 12.99
N GLY A 82 11.44 -14.13 12.74
CA GLY A 82 11.03 -13.21 11.67
C GLY A 82 9.83 -12.31 12.01
N ALA A 83 9.35 -12.28 13.26
CA ALA A 83 8.25 -11.41 13.71
C ALA A 83 8.45 -9.89 13.45
N ARG A 84 9.66 -9.46 13.08
CA ARG A 84 10.00 -8.07 12.74
C ARG A 84 10.67 -7.95 11.35
N SER A 85 10.46 -8.91 10.46
CA SER A 85 11.03 -8.85 9.11
C SER A 85 10.45 -7.69 8.29
N LEU A 86 11.25 -7.19 7.36
CA LEU A 86 10.82 -6.20 6.38
C LEU A 86 9.81 -6.85 5.41
N HIS A 87 8.63 -6.25 5.27
CA HIS A 87 7.59 -6.74 4.35
C HIS A 87 7.57 -6.00 3.02
N THR A 88 7.70 -4.68 3.06
CA THR A 88 7.57 -3.81 1.89
C THR A 88 8.71 -2.82 1.85
N LEU A 89 9.35 -2.68 0.70
CA LEU A 89 10.39 -1.69 0.44
C LEU A 89 9.87 -0.68 -0.59
N TYR A 90 9.77 0.58 -0.16
CA TYR A 90 9.53 1.69 -1.07
C TYR A 90 10.86 2.33 -1.46
N VAL A 91 11.09 2.51 -2.76
CA VAL A 91 12.29 3.15 -3.31
C VAL A 91 11.88 4.42 -4.02
N SER A 92 12.53 5.53 -3.67
CA SER A 92 12.33 6.82 -4.31
C SER A 92 13.66 7.33 -4.87
N PRO A 93 13.67 7.92 -6.08
CA PRO A 93 14.86 8.61 -6.60
C PRO A 93 15.16 9.91 -5.82
N LEU A 94 14.22 10.42 -5.03
CA LEU A 94 14.35 11.68 -4.28
C LEU A 94 14.14 11.46 -2.78
N LYS A 95 15.07 11.99 -1.97
CA LYS A 95 14.97 11.94 -0.50
C LYS A 95 13.71 12.63 0.02
N ALA A 96 13.41 13.83 -0.50
CA ALA A 96 12.23 14.60 -0.09
C ALA A 96 10.93 13.80 -0.30
N LEU A 97 10.83 13.12 -1.45
CA LEU A 97 9.67 12.27 -1.75
C LEU A 97 9.56 11.08 -0.79
N ALA A 98 10.68 10.46 -0.37
CA ALA A 98 10.64 9.39 0.63
C ALA A 98 10.03 9.88 1.97
N VAL A 99 10.46 11.05 2.44
CA VAL A 99 9.93 11.68 3.66
C VAL A 99 8.45 12.05 3.50
N ASP A 100 8.06 12.59 2.35
CA ASP A 100 6.65 12.92 2.08
C ASP A 100 5.76 11.67 2.05
N ILE A 101 6.25 10.56 1.50
CA ILE A 101 5.52 9.29 1.46
C ILE A 101 5.33 8.73 2.87
N GLU A 102 6.36 8.73 3.71
CA GLU A 102 6.25 8.33 5.11
C GLU A 102 5.17 9.14 5.84
N ARG A 103 5.22 10.48 5.74
CA ARG A 103 4.22 11.36 6.37
C ARG A 103 2.81 11.07 5.86
N ASN A 104 2.65 10.90 4.55
CA ASN A 104 1.36 10.66 3.91
C ASN A 104 0.78 9.27 4.24
N LEU A 105 1.61 8.29 4.60
CA LEU A 105 1.19 6.97 5.03
C LEU A 105 0.98 6.85 6.55
N ALA A 106 1.74 7.58 7.35
CA ALA A 106 1.62 7.55 8.80
C ALA A 106 0.21 7.93 9.28
N ARG A 107 -0.39 8.96 8.67
CA ARG A 107 -1.74 9.40 8.98
C ARG A 107 -2.82 8.33 8.73
N PRO A 108 -2.99 7.76 7.52
CA PRO A 108 -3.98 6.72 7.29
C PRO A 108 -3.74 5.47 8.13
N VAL A 109 -2.48 5.06 8.34
CA VAL A 109 -2.13 3.93 9.22
C VAL A 109 -2.62 4.16 10.65
N ALA A 110 -2.39 5.37 11.19
CA ALA A 110 -2.83 5.73 12.53
C ALA A 110 -4.36 5.86 12.63
N GLU A 111 -5.00 6.53 11.67
CA GLU A 111 -6.47 6.69 11.63
C GLU A 111 -7.21 5.35 11.50
N MET A 112 -6.63 4.37 10.81
CA MET A 112 -7.17 3.01 10.70
C MET A 112 -6.75 2.07 11.85
N GLY A 113 -5.84 2.49 12.73
CA GLY A 113 -5.30 1.64 13.80
C GLY A 113 -4.53 0.42 13.30
N LEU A 114 -3.89 0.50 12.12
CA LEU A 114 -3.21 -0.64 11.52
C LEU A 114 -1.97 -1.03 12.35
N PRO A 115 -1.68 -2.34 12.53
CA PRO A 115 -0.51 -2.82 13.27
C PRO A 115 0.79 -2.72 12.44
N VAL A 116 0.98 -1.63 11.70
CA VAL A 116 2.08 -1.44 10.75
C VAL A 116 3.08 -0.43 11.30
N ARG A 117 4.38 -0.73 11.18
CA ARG A 117 5.47 0.20 11.44
C ARG A 117 6.05 0.69 10.13
N ILE A 118 6.20 2.00 9.99
CA ILE A 118 6.82 2.66 8.84
C ILE A 118 8.13 3.26 9.31
N GLU A 119 9.21 3.04 8.56
CA GLU A 119 10.53 3.60 8.83
C GLU A 119 11.14 4.08 7.52
N THR A 120 11.84 5.22 7.58
CA THR A 120 12.58 5.76 6.45
C THR A 120 14.08 5.62 6.67
N ARG A 121 14.79 5.12 5.65
CA ARG A 121 16.25 5.02 5.61
C ARG A 121 16.79 5.83 4.44
N THR A 122 17.65 6.80 4.71
CA THR A 122 18.24 7.70 3.69
C THR A 122 19.74 7.82 3.90
N GLY A 123 20.44 8.46 2.95
CA GLY A 123 21.88 8.73 3.07
C GLY A 123 22.28 9.42 4.38
N ASP A 124 21.40 10.27 4.91
CA ASP A 124 21.61 11.03 6.14
C ASP A 124 21.15 10.30 7.42
N THR A 125 20.68 9.06 7.32
CA THR A 125 20.38 8.25 8.50
C THR A 125 21.71 7.92 9.22
N PRO A 126 21.89 8.31 10.49
CA PRO A 126 23.11 8.04 11.25
C PRO A 126 23.44 6.55 11.23
N GLN A 127 24.73 6.21 11.23
CA GLN A 127 25.20 4.82 11.09
C GLN A 127 24.63 3.88 12.17
N SER A 128 24.31 4.41 13.36
CA SER A 128 23.66 3.69 14.47
C SER A 128 22.17 3.35 14.25
N LYS A 129 21.55 3.90 13.20
CA LYS A 129 20.17 3.63 12.77
C LYS A 129 20.09 2.97 11.38
N ARG A 130 21.24 2.59 10.80
CA ARG A 130 21.34 1.75 9.59
C ARG A 130 21.27 0.27 9.95
#